data_AF-A0A2T1D8R3-F1
#
_entry.id   AF-A0A2T1D8R3-F1
#
_cell.length_a   1.000
_cell.length_b   1.000
_cell.length_c   1.000
_cell.angle_alpha   90.00
_cell.angle_beta   90.00
_cell.angle_gamma   90.00
#
_symmetry.space_group_name_H-M   'P 1'
#
loop_
_entity.id
_entity.type
_entity.pdbx_description
1 polymer ?
#
loop_
_entity_poly.entity_id
_entity_poly.type
_entity_poly.pdbx_seq_one_letter_code
_entity_poly.pdbx_strand_id
1 'polypeptide(L)'
;MSRLKILQDTFLKQSPEQASTLPDDEKQFLTAGTILALHSESDAPNNHIKVAFKDTAFKGLNTWFAFADHVDVIADTVKLTVTTSLASQEEPFPAEVRLDVKHLDQLDNRFAPTTTCNVTCCAMILQFHGIKQRKQGASFEDELYLWIESQGLDRYNHTHLVKLLQEYGLENEFVTTATWKEIKRHLASGNPVICPGDYTPSGHIIVLSGYNSEGFIVQDPNGEIFWSPGNDPFYEHNSAAEPHRGANLTYSYDLMNTLAGPNGRVWAHFPRK
;
A
#
# COMPACT_ATOMS: atom_id res chain seq x y z
N MET A 1 -9.93 -20.29 -15.02
CA MET A 1 -10.22 -19.47 -16.21
C MET A 1 -9.74 -18.06 -15.92
N SER A 2 -9.17 -17.37 -16.90
CA SER A 2 -8.65 -16.01 -16.71
C SER A 2 -9.78 -14.98 -16.83
N ARG A 3 -9.66 -13.83 -16.18
CA ARG A 3 -10.56 -12.68 -16.35
C ARG A 3 -9.75 -11.42 -16.59
N LEU A 4 -10.28 -10.53 -17.41
CA LEU A 4 -9.73 -9.18 -17.61
C LEU A 4 -10.42 -8.23 -16.64
N LYS A 5 -9.65 -7.57 -15.78
CA LYS A 5 -10.10 -6.49 -14.91
C LYS A 5 -9.63 -5.16 -15.50
N ILE A 6 -10.54 -4.21 -15.66
CA ILE A 6 -10.21 -2.85 -16.06
C ILE A 6 -9.79 -2.08 -14.81
N LEU A 7 -8.55 -1.59 -14.79
CA LEU A 7 -7.98 -0.82 -13.67
C LEU A 7 -8.27 0.68 -13.78
N GLN A 8 -8.37 1.19 -15.01
CA GLN A 8 -8.62 2.59 -15.34
C GLN A 8 -9.60 2.67 -16.53
N ASP A 9 -10.46 3.68 -16.54
CA ASP A 9 -11.32 4.01 -17.69
C ASP A 9 -10.50 3.99 -18.98
N THR A 10 -10.91 3.12 -19.90
CA THR A 10 -10.10 2.81 -21.07
C THR A 10 -10.96 2.38 -22.25
N PHE A 11 -10.34 2.31 -23.42
CA PHE A 11 -10.95 1.77 -24.61
C PHE A 11 -10.35 0.40 -24.94
N LEU A 12 -11.24 -0.58 -25.12
CA LEU A 12 -10.94 -1.72 -25.98
C LEU A 12 -10.89 -1.25 -27.43
N LYS A 13 -9.94 -1.77 -28.20
CA LYS A 13 -9.66 -1.33 -29.57
C LYS A 13 -9.57 -2.52 -30.53
N GLN A 14 -9.93 -2.33 -31.79
CA GLN A 14 -9.76 -3.38 -32.81
C GLN A 14 -8.31 -3.52 -33.29
N SER A 15 -7.44 -2.55 -33.01
CA SER A 15 -6.00 -2.59 -33.27
C SER A 15 -5.18 -2.04 -32.08
N PRO A 16 -3.87 -2.37 -31.97
CA PRO A 16 -3.00 -1.86 -30.91
C PRO A 16 -2.50 -0.43 -31.18
N GLU A 17 -3.41 0.45 -31.58
CA GLU A 17 -3.14 1.87 -31.83
C GLU A 17 -3.64 2.74 -30.67
N GLN A 18 -3.42 4.06 -30.74
CA GLN A 18 -3.97 5.00 -29.77
C GLN A 18 -5.47 5.16 -30.02
N ALA A 19 -6.27 5.24 -28.94
CA ALA A 19 -7.73 5.38 -29.09
C ALA A 19 -8.14 6.69 -29.79
N SER A 20 -7.27 7.70 -29.77
CA SER A 20 -7.46 9.00 -30.45
C SER A 20 -7.35 8.90 -31.97
N THR A 21 -6.69 7.88 -32.51
CA THR A 21 -6.51 7.68 -33.96
C THR A 21 -7.55 6.74 -34.57
N LEU A 22 -8.37 6.09 -33.72
CA LEU A 22 -9.36 5.11 -34.14
C LEU A 22 -10.78 5.69 -34.16
N PRO A 23 -11.59 5.30 -35.17
CA PRO A 23 -12.98 5.71 -35.24
C PRO A 23 -13.82 5.06 -34.13
N ASP A 24 -14.98 5.65 -33.84
CA ASP A 24 -15.81 5.26 -32.68
C ASP A 24 -16.39 3.85 -32.78
N ASP A 25 -16.57 3.31 -33.97
CA ASP A 25 -16.97 1.92 -34.23
C ASP A 25 -15.86 0.90 -33.96
N GLU A 26 -14.59 1.31 -34.03
CA GLU A 26 -13.42 0.49 -33.75
C GLU A 26 -12.95 0.52 -32.28
N LYS A 27 -13.67 1.25 -31.43
CA LYS A 27 -13.40 1.30 -29.99
C LYS A 27 -14.65 1.06 -29.14
N GLN A 28 -14.43 0.49 -27.96
CA GLN A 28 -15.45 0.27 -26.94
C GLN A 28 -14.92 0.80 -25.61
N PHE A 29 -15.60 1.82 -25.07
CA PHE A 29 -15.28 2.36 -23.76
C PHE A 29 -15.69 1.38 -22.67
N LEU A 30 -14.82 1.18 -21.68
CA LEU A 30 -15.09 0.45 -20.46
C LEU A 30 -14.63 1.28 -19.27
N THR A 31 -15.44 1.28 -18.21
CA THR A 31 -15.09 1.95 -16.96
C THR A 31 -14.19 1.06 -16.10
N ALA A 32 -13.35 1.71 -15.30
CA ALA A 32 -12.59 1.07 -14.24
C ALA A 32 -13.50 0.19 -13.37
N GLY A 33 -12.98 -0.96 -12.94
CA GLY A 33 -13.72 -1.96 -12.16
C GLY A 33 -14.49 -2.99 -12.99
N THR A 34 -14.63 -2.81 -14.31
CA THR A 34 -15.26 -3.82 -15.19
C THR A 34 -14.43 -5.11 -15.17
N ILE A 35 -15.07 -6.27 -14.95
CA ILE A 35 -14.42 -7.58 -15.02
C ILE A 35 -15.11 -8.43 -16.08
N LEU A 36 -14.33 -8.97 -17.01
CA LEU A 36 -14.82 -9.76 -18.15
C LEU A 36 -14.14 -11.12 -18.17
N ALA A 37 -14.93 -12.18 -18.32
CA ALA A 37 -14.38 -13.54 -18.44
C ALA A 37 -13.62 -13.69 -19.76
N LEU A 38 -12.38 -14.16 -19.69
CA LEU A 38 -11.56 -14.42 -20.86
C LEU A 38 -11.69 -15.87 -21.29
N HIS A 39 -11.79 -16.05 -22.60
CA HIS A 39 -11.52 -17.32 -23.26
C HIS A 39 -10.01 -17.49 -23.46
N SER A 40 -9.30 -16.42 -23.83
CA SER A 40 -7.84 -16.42 -24.03
C SER A 40 -7.25 -15.01 -24.05
N GLU A 41 -5.94 -14.93 -23.82
CA GLU A 41 -5.15 -13.71 -23.85
C GLU A 41 -3.77 -13.96 -24.50
N SER A 42 -3.18 -12.94 -25.11
CA SER A 42 -1.81 -12.96 -25.61
C SER A 42 -1.22 -11.55 -25.69
N ASP A 43 0.09 -11.44 -25.57
CA ASP A 43 0.79 -10.16 -25.76
C ASP A 43 0.55 -9.58 -27.17
N ALA A 44 0.55 -8.25 -27.25
CA ALA A 44 0.47 -7.51 -28.50
C ALA A 44 1.49 -6.35 -28.53
N PRO A 45 1.88 -5.85 -29.71
CA PRO A 45 2.76 -4.70 -29.83
C PRO A 45 2.19 -3.43 -29.16
N ASN A 46 3.05 -2.43 -28.95
CA ASN A 46 2.69 -1.08 -28.46
C ASN A 46 2.13 -1.01 -27.02
N ASN A 47 2.52 -1.96 -26.16
CA ASN A 47 2.04 -2.08 -24.78
C ASN A 47 0.53 -2.40 -24.70
N HIS A 48 0.09 -3.36 -25.51
CA HIS A 48 -1.27 -3.86 -25.47
C HIS A 48 -1.30 -5.37 -25.19
N ILE A 49 -2.45 -5.80 -24.70
CA ILE A 49 -2.81 -7.21 -24.60
C ILE A 49 -3.98 -7.49 -25.54
N LYS A 50 -3.88 -8.57 -26.31
CA LYS A 50 -4.98 -9.09 -27.12
C LYS A 50 -5.79 -10.04 -26.26
N VAL A 51 -7.10 -9.80 -26.18
CA VAL A 51 -8.03 -10.54 -25.34
C VAL A 51 -9.18 -11.08 -26.17
N ALA A 52 -9.60 -12.32 -25.91
CA ALA A 52 -10.83 -12.89 -26.42
C ALA A 52 -11.76 -13.21 -25.25
N PHE A 53 -12.95 -12.62 -25.25
CA PHE A 53 -13.94 -12.80 -24.20
C PHE A 53 -14.72 -14.10 -24.40
N LYS A 54 -15.06 -14.74 -23.29
CA LYS A 54 -15.73 -16.04 -23.27
C LYS A 54 -17.23 -15.92 -23.53
N ASP A 55 -17.89 -15.06 -22.77
CA ASP A 55 -19.36 -14.97 -22.71
C ASP A 55 -19.84 -13.53 -23.02
N THR A 56 -19.01 -12.71 -23.65
CA THR A 56 -19.30 -11.30 -23.95
C THR A 56 -18.80 -10.92 -25.33
N ALA A 57 -19.59 -10.12 -26.04
CA ALA A 57 -19.18 -9.48 -27.30
C ALA A 57 -19.56 -8.01 -27.25
N PHE A 58 -18.65 -7.15 -27.68
CA PHE A 58 -18.91 -5.73 -27.89
C PHE A 58 -18.99 -5.50 -29.39
N LYS A 59 -20.03 -4.80 -29.85
CA LYS A 59 -20.20 -4.49 -31.28
C LYS A 59 -20.14 -5.75 -32.18
N GLY A 60 -20.60 -6.89 -31.67
CA GLY A 60 -20.57 -8.18 -32.39
C GLY A 60 -19.21 -8.89 -32.39
N LEU A 61 -18.18 -8.33 -31.75
CA LEU A 61 -16.83 -8.87 -31.68
C LEU A 61 -16.48 -9.29 -30.25
N ASN A 62 -15.89 -10.47 -30.10
CA ASN A 62 -15.40 -10.96 -28.80
C ASN A 62 -13.89 -10.74 -28.61
N THR A 63 -13.17 -10.31 -29.65
CA THR A 63 -11.70 -10.16 -29.62
C THR A 63 -11.32 -8.69 -29.74
N TRP A 64 -10.48 -8.21 -28.81
CA TRP A 64 -10.12 -6.81 -28.68
C TRP A 64 -8.67 -6.64 -28.18
N PHE A 65 -8.12 -5.44 -28.34
CA PHE A 65 -6.86 -5.03 -27.73
C PHE A 65 -7.14 -4.08 -26.57
N ALA A 66 -6.55 -4.35 -25.41
CA ALA A 66 -6.56 -3.46 -24.26
C ALA A 66 -5.16 -2.89 -24.02
N PHE A 67 -5.06 -1.64 -23.57
CA PHE A 67 -3.78 -1.07 -23.16
C PHE A 67 -3.34 -1.70 -21.84
N ALA A 68 -2.14 -2.28 -21.80
CA ALA A 68 -1.70 -3.15 -20.73
C ALA A 68 -1.71 -2.45 -19.36
N ASP A 69 -1.29 -1.19 -19.28
CA ASP A 69 -1.25 -0.45 -18.01
C ASP A 69 -2.63 -0.12 -17.43
N HIS A 70 -3.70 -0.25 -18.24
CA HIS A 70 -5.08 0.03 -17.80
C HIS A 70 -5.84 -1.24 -17.41
N VAL A 71 -5.25 -2.43 -17.53
CA VAL A 71 -5.94 -3.70 -17.31
C VAL A 71 -5.07 -4.69 -16.55
N ASP A 72 -5.71 -5.67 -15.92
CA ASP A 72 -5.04 -6.78 -15.25
C ASP A 72 -5.70 -8.09 -15.66
N VAL A 73 -4.90 -9.15 -15.85
CA VAL A 73 -5.40 -10.49 -16.15
C VAL A 73 -5.29 -11.33 -14.89
N ILE A 74 -6.43 -11.59 -14.25
CA ILE A 74 -6.52 -12.37 -13.03
C ILE A 74 -6.83 -13.84 -13.34
N ALA A 75 -6.02 -14.76 -12.81
CA ALA A 75 -6.31 -16.18 -12.85
C ALA A 75 -7.33 -16.55 -11.77
N ASP A 76 -8.40 -17.28 -12.11
CA ASP A 76 -9.28 -17.93 -11.12
C ASP A 76 -8.49 -18.97 -10.33
N THR A 77 -7.85 -18.55 -9.23
CA THR A 77 -7.35 -19.46 -8.21
C THR A 77 -8.39 -19.51 -7.10
N VAL A 78 -9.13 -20.61 -7.04
CA VAL A 78 -10.12 -20.87 -5.98
C VAL A 78 -9.40 -20.97 -4.63
N LYS A 79 -9.53 -19.95 -3.79
CA LYS A 79 -9.51 -20.14 -2.33
C LYS A 79 -10.92 -19.93 -1.81
N LEU A 80 -11.50 -21.03 -1.34
CA LEU A 80 -12.78 -21.09 -0.65
C LEU A 80 -12.75 -20.16 0.57
N THR A 81 -13.58 -19.11 0.54
CA THR A 81 -14.16 -18.54 1.75
C THR A 81 -15.66 -18.36 1.49
N VAL A 82 -16.45 -18.89 2.41
CA VAL A 82 -17.89 -19.16 2.34
C VAL A 82 -18.73 -17.97 1.84
N THR A 83 -19.63 -18.24 0.90
CA THR A 83 -20.71 -17.37 0.45
C THR A 83 -21.90 -17.39 1.40
N THR A 84 -22.33 -16.21 1.86
CA THR A 84 -23.75 -15.89 2.12
C THR A 84 -24.09 -14.56 1.44
N SER A 85 -25.33 -14.47 1.01
CA SER A 85 -25.89 -13.73 -0.14
C SER A 85 -26.20 -12.24 0.04
N LEU A 86 -26.13 -11.53 -1.10
CA LEU A 86 -26.88 -10.34 -1.55
C LEU A 86 -26.65 -8.99 -0.83
N ALA A 87 -26.27 -8.00 -1.66
CA ALA A 87 -26.16 -6.57 -1.42
C ALA A 87 -25.07 -6.09 -0.45
N SER A 88 -24.08 -5.40 -1.00
CA SER A 88 -23.57 -4.19 -0.38
C SER A 88 -23.17 -3.26 -1.50
N GLN A 89 -23.80 -2.09 -1.56
CA GLN A 89 -23.10 -0.91 -2.05
C GLN A 89 -21.69 -0.96 -1.44
N GLU A 90 -20.62 -0.85 -2.24
CA GLU A 90 -19.33 -0.53 -1.62
C GLU A 90 -19.58 0.80 -0.93
N GLU A 91 -19.86 0.78 0.38
CA GLU A 91 -19.97 1.98 1.18
C GLU A 91 -18.71 2.78 0.86
N PRO A 92 -18.85 4.01 0.34
CA PRO A 92 -17.68 4.83 0.09
C PRO A 92 -16.88 4.85 1.38
N PHE A 93 -15.57 4.67 1.27
CA PHE A 93 -14.71 4.85 2.44
C PHE A 93 -15.07 6.19 3.11
N PRO A 94 -15.03 6.27 4.45
CA PRO A 94 -15.12 7.55 5.13
C PRO A 94 -14.22 8.57 4.42
N ALA A 95 -14.71 9.79 4.19
CA ALA A 95 -13.94 10.81 3.47
C ALA A 95 -12.59 11.10 4.16
N GLU A 96 -12.56 10.90 5.48
CA GLU A 96 -11.37 10.98 6.31
C GLU A 96 -11.37 9.85 7.34
N VAL A 97 -10.18 9.32 7.62
CA VAL A 97 -9.90 8.43 8.75
C VAL A 97 -8.70 8.97 9.49
N ARG A 98 -8.77 8.98 10.82
CA ARG A 98 -7.65 9.34 11.69
C ARG A 98 -7.64 8.44 12.92
N LEU A 99 -6.62 7.61 13.03
CA LEU A 99 -6.38 6.72 14.16
C LEU A 99 -5.44 7.41 15.16
N ASP A 100 -5.69 7.22 16.46
CA ASP A 100 -4.88 7.81 17.54
C ASP A 100 -3.59 6.99 17.78
N VAL A 101 -2.73 6.93 16.76
CA VAL A 101 -1.40 6.33 16.86
C VAL A 101 -0.47 7.34 17.51
N LYS A 102 0.10 6.99 18.67
CA LYS A 102 1.10 7.82 19.33
C LYS A 102 2.41 7.77 18.54
N HIS A 103 2.92 8.95 18.21
CA HIS A 103 4.22 9.11 17.57
C HIS A 103 5.36 8.72 18.51
N LEU A 104 6.37 8.05 17.96
CA LEU A 104 7.65 7.74 18.61
C LEU A 104 8.78 8.16 17.68
N ASP A 105 9.83 8.77 18.24
CA ASP A 105 10.99 9.25 17.51
C ASP A 105 12.10 8.19 17.54
N GLN A 106 12.63 7.81 16.37
CA GLN A 106 13.74 6.86 16.33
C GLN A 106 15.04 7.41 16.93
N LEU A 107 15.23 8.74 16.94
CA LEU A 107 16.42 9.38 17.47
C LEU A 107 16.49 9.33 19.00
N ASP A 108 15.35 9.09 19.67
CA ASP A 108 15.28 8.86 21.11
C ASP A 108 15.69 7.43 21.50
N ASN A 109 15.82 6.51 20.54
CA ASN A 109 16.22 5.14 20.80
C ASN A 109 17.65 5.06 21.30
N ARG A 110 17.89 4.21 22.30
CA ARG A 110 19.24 3.98 22.81
C ARG A 110 20.10 3.22 21.81
N PHE A 111 19.50 2.29 21.08
CA PHE A 111 20.21 1.42 20.15
C PHE A 111 20.05 1.89 18.70
N ALA A 112 21.18 2.15 18.04
CA ALA A 112 21.27 2.49 16.62
C ALA A 112 20.22 3.53 16.12
N PRO A 113 20.06 4.68 16.81
CA PRO A 113 18.94 5.63 16.64
C PRO A 113 18.70 6.09 15.19
N THR A 114 19.75 6.22 14.38
CA THR A 114 19.64 6.66 12.98
C THR A 114 19.17 5.57 12.01
N THR A 115 18.91 4.35 12.49
CA THR A 115 18.57 3.20 11.63
C THR A 115 17.42 2.35 12.16
N THR A 116 16.71 2.80 13.21
CA THR A 116 15.70 2.00 13.93
C THR A 116 14.25 2.29 13.55
N CYS A 117 14.01 2.97 12.42
CA CYS A 117 12.66 3.22 11.88
C CYS A 117 11.75 1.97 11.91
N ASN A 118 12.30 0.79 11.61
CA ASN A 118 11.64 -0.51 11.68
C ASN A 118 11.02 -0.81 13.06
N VAL A 119 11.84 -0.92 14.11
CA VAL A 119 11.38 -1.25 15.47
C VAL A 119 10.58 -0.10 16.10
N THR A 120 10.87 1.16 15.75
CA THR A 120 10.04 2.31 16.17
C THR A 120 8.64 2.24 15.58
N CYS A 121 8.51 1.94 14.28
CA CYS A 121 7.19 1.71 13.66
C CYS A 121 6.46 0.53 14.28
N CYS A 122 7.15 -0.59 14.53
CA CYS A 122 6.55 -1.74 15.18
C CYS A 122 6.06 -1.40 16.61
N ALA A 123 6.82 -0.63 17.37
CA ALA A 123 6.42 -0.15 18.69
C ALA A 123 5.16 0.72 18.64
N MET A 124 5.08 1.68 17.69
CA MET A 124 3.88 2.52 17.51
C MET A 124 2.63 1.66 17.25
N ILE A 125 2.72 0.67 16.37
CA ILE A 125 1.63 -0.26 16.06
C ILE A 125 1.22 -1.09 17.29
N LEU A 126 2.19 -1.66 18.01
CA LEU A 126 1.92 -2.47 19.20
C LEU A 126 1.25 -1.63 20.31
N GLN A 127 1.73 -0.42 20.55
CA GLN A 127 1.14 0.51 21.52
C GLN A 127 -0.30 0.88 21.13
N PHE A 128 -0.55 1.13 19.84
CA PHE A 128 -1.90 1.41 19.34
C PHE A 128 -2.89 0.28 19.66
N HIS A 129 -2.46 -0.98 19.53
CA HIS A 129 -3.28 -2.15 19.90
C HIS A 129 -3.31 -2.46 21.41
N GLY A 130 -2.78 -1.56 22.24
CA GLY A 130 -2.76 -1.68 23.70
C GLY A 130 -1.73 -2.69 24.24
N ILE A 131 -0.82 -3.16 23.39
CA ILE A 131 0.26 -4.05 23.79
C ILE A 131 1.37 -3.19 24.41
N LYS A 132 1.89 -3.65 25.54
CA LYS A 132 2.94 -2.96 26.29
C LYS A 132 4.21 -3.77 26.27
N GLN A 133 5.33 -3.08 26.42
CA GLN A 133 6.63 -3.69 26.65
C GLN A 133 6.59 -4.62 27.87
N ARG A 134 7.32 -5.73 27.78
CA ARG A 134 7.39 -6.77 28.81
C ARG A 134 8.38 -6.38 29.92
N LYS A 135 9.42 -5.61 29.59
CA LYS A 135 10.49 -5.18 30.49
C LYS A 135 10.22 -3.78 31.04
N GLN A 136 10.08 -3.68 32.35
CA GLN A 136 9.95 -2.39 33.02
C GLN A 136 11.21 -1.53 32.86
N GLY A 137 11.02 -0.24 32.57
CA GLY A 137 12.09 0.75 32.47
C GLY A 137 12.85 0.79 31.15
N ALA A 138 12.53 -0.09 30.18
CA ALA A 138 13.00 0.04 28.79
C ALA A 138 11.95 0.77 27.94
N SER A 139 12.40 1.52 26.94
CA SER A 139 11.52 1.93 25.83
C SER A 139 11.10 0.67 25.07
N PHE A 140 9.96 0.74 24.38
CA PHE A 140 9.43 -0.43 23.70
C PHE A 140 10.29 -0.76 22.47
N GLU A 141 10.73 0.28 21.76
CA GLU A 141 11.65 0.27 20.63
C GLU A 141 12.95 -0.47 20.97
N ASP A 142 13.56 -0.15 22.11
CA ASP A 142 14.80 -0.80 22.59
C ASP A 142 14.56 -2.26 22.97
N GLU A 143 13.40 -2.59 23.55
CA GLU A 143 13.00 -3.98 23.82
C GLU A 143 12.86 -4.78 22.52
N LEU A 144 12.18 -4.24 21.52
CA LEU A 144 12.00 -4.89 20.21
C LEU A 144 13.34 -5.05 19.48
N TYR A 145 14.21 -4.04 19.56
CA TYR A 145 15.58 -4.11 19.03
C TYR A 145 16.34 -5.29 19.63
N LEU A 146 16.41 -5.36 20.96
CA LEU A 146 17.15 -6.42 21.66
C LEU A 146 16.51 -7.79 21.43
N TRP A 147 15.18 -7.86 21.30
CA TRP A 147 14.51 -9.10 20.98
C TRP A 147 14.94 -9.61 19.60
N ILE A 148 14.91 -8.78 18.55
CA ILE A 148 15.35 -9.18 17.21
C ILE A 148 16.78 -9.71 17.23
N GLU A 149 17.70 -8.97 17.86
CA GLU A 149 19.11 -9.37 18.00
C GLU A 149 19.25 -10.71 18.73
N SER A 150 18.50 -10.89 19.83
CA SER A 150 18.53 -12.14 20.62
C SER A 150 18.04 -13.36 19.85
N GLN A 151 17.16 -13.17 18.87
CA GLN A 151 16.65 -14.23 18.00
C GLN A 151 17.58 -14.50 16.79
N GLY A 152 18.67 -13.74 16.63
CA GLY A 152 19.51 -13.80 15.44
C GLY A 152 18.78 -13.37 14.17
N LEU A 153 17.76 -12.52 14.32
CA LEU A 153 16.96 -12.00 13.21
C LEU A 153 17.53 -10.67 12.72
N ASP A 154 17.22 -10.36 11.47
CA ASP A 154 17.58 -9.10 10.82
C ASP A 154 16.38 -8.13 10.77
N ARG A 155 16.50 -6.97 11.42
CA ARG A 155 15.49 -5.91 11.44
C ARG A 155 15.27 -5.19 10.10
N TYR A 156 16.17 -5.35 9.13
CA TYR A 156 15.97 -4.85 7.77
C TYR A 156 15.16 -5.82 6.90
N ASN A 157 14.92 -7.04 7.38
CA ASN A 157 14.11 -8.02 6.68
C ASN A 157 12.64 -7.93 7.12
N HIS A 158 11.76 -7.53 6.20
CA HIS A 158 10.33 -7.39 6.46
C HIS A 158 9.66 -8.70 6.96
N THR A 159 10.13 -9.87 6.53
CA THR A 159 9.60 -11.14 7.05
C THR A 159 9.96 -11.35 8.52
N HIS A 160 11.09 -10.82 8.98
CA HIS A 160 11.44 -10.84 10.40
C HIS A 160 10.63 -9.82 11.21
N LEU A 161 10.27 -8.67 10.63
CA LEU A 161 9.33 -7.73 11.26
C LEU A 161 7.92 -8.34 11.38
N VAL A 162 7.48 -9.17 10.43
CA VAL A 162 6.26 -9.97 10.57
C VAL A 162 6.35 -10.89 11.79
N LYS A 163 7.46 -11.63 11.95
CA LYS A 163 7.68 -12.50 13.13
C LYS A 163 7.69 -11.72 14.44
N LEU A 164 8.30 -10.52 14.46
CA LEU A 164 8.29 -9.63 15.61
C LEU A 164 6.87 -9.28 16.02
N LEU A 165 6.04 -8.79 15.10
CA LEU A 165 4.66 -8.39 15.43
C LEU A 165 3.81 -9.58 15.86
N GLN A 166 4.01 -10.76 15.25
CA GLN A 166 3.36 -12.02 15.65
C GLN A 166 3.77 -12.48 17.05
N GLU A 167 5.05 -12.38 17.41
CA GLU A 167 5.53 -12.69 18.77
C GLU A 167 4.80 -11.85 19.83
N TYR A 168 4.45 -10.61 19.51
CA TYR A 168 3.73 -9.72 20.43
C TYR A 168 2.21 -9.84 20.32
N GLY A 169 1.70 -10.79 19.53
CA GLY A 169 0.28 -11.15 19.48
C GLY A 169 -0.54 -10.39 18.44
N LEU A 170 0.09 -9.83 17.40
CA LEU A 170 -0.62 -9.28 16.25
C LEU A 170 -0.53 -10.21 15.04
N GLU A 171 -1.63 -10.34 14.29
CA GLU A 171 -1.54 -10.79 12.91
C GLU A 171 -0.84 -9.71 12.09
N ASN A 172 0.00 -10.12 11.14
CA ASN A 172 0.61 -9.20 10.20
C ASN A 172 0.85 -9.89 8.87
N GLU A 173 0.41 -9.25 7.79
CA GLU A 173 0.70 -9.63 6.42
C GLU A 173 1.59 -8.57 5.79
N PHE A 174 2.71 -9.00 5.21
CA PHE A 174 3.60 -8.14 4.43
C PHE A 174 3.44 -8.44 2.95
N VAL A 175 3.21 -7.40 2.16
CA VAL A 175 3.14 -7.49 0.70
C VAL A 175 3.95 -6.35 0.07
N THR A 176 4.40 -6.58 -1.16
CA THR A 176 5.11 -5.60 -1.98
C THR A 176 4.25 -5.01 -3.11
N THR A 177 2.99 -5.45 -3.18
CA THR A 177 2.05 -5.16 -4.27
C THR A 177 0.74 -4.54 -3.79
N ALA A 178 0.76 -3.86 -2.63
CA ALA A 178 -0.46 -3.26 -2.09
C ALA A 178 -0.99 -2.15 -3.01
N THR A 179 -2.31 -2.05 -3.08
CA THR A 179 -3.01 -0.91 -3.67
C THR A 179 -3.35 0.13 -2.60
N TRP A 180 -3.46 1.40 -3.00
CA TRP A 180 -3.93 2.46 -2.12
C TRP A 180 -5.36 2.20 -1.61
N LYS A 181 -6.18 1.47 -2.38
CA LYS A 181 -7.52 1.03 -1.97
C LYS A 181 -7.45 0.06 -0.80
N GLU A 182 -6.53 -0.90 -0.81
CA GLU A 182 -6.34 -1.87 0.28
C GLU A 182 -5.81 -1.19 1.54
N ILE A 183 -4.85 -0.28 1.39
CA ILE A 183 -4.33 0.54 2.49
C ILE A 183 -5.45 1.36 3.13
N LYS A 184 -6.23 2.10 2.32
CA LYS A 184 -7.38 2.86 2.83
C LYS A 184 -8.45 1.99 3.49
N ARG A 185 -8.70 0.78 2.96
CA ARG A 185 -9.63 -0.19 3.57
C ARG A 185 -9.14 -0.65 4.94
N HIS A 186 -7.86 -0.94 5.09
CA HIS A 186 -7.28 -1.36 6.36
C HIS A 186 -7.30 -0.24 7.39
N LEU A 187 -6.99 0.99 6.97
CA LEU A 187 -7.12 2.18 7.82
C LEU A 187 -8.58 2.41 8.25
N ALA A 188 -9.53 2.31 7.32
CA ALA A 188 -10.96 2.47 7.59
C ALA A 188 -11.52 1.37 8.50
N SER A 189 -10.89 0.19 8.57
CA SER A 189 -11.25 -0.87 9.52
C SER A 189 -10.66 -0.65 10.92
N GLY A 190 -9.99 0.48 11.15
CA GLY A 190 -9.46 0.86 12.46
C GLY A 190 -8.02 0.41 12.71
N ASN A 191 -7.28 -0.02 11.68
CA ASN A 191 -5.94 -0.57 11.84
C ASN A 191 -4.88 0.28 11.10
N PRO A 192 -3.79 0.71 11.75
CA PRO A 192 -2.70 1.42 11.11
C PRO A 192 -1.88 0.50 10.19
N VAL A 193 -1.13 1.11 9.27
CA VAL A 193 -0.30 0.41 8.27
C VAL A 193 1.16 0.83 8.46
N ILE A 194 2.10 -0.11 8.41
CA ILE A 194 3.52 0.23 8.27
C ILE A 194 3.83 0.27 6.77
N CYS A 195 4.36 1.39 6.27
CA CYS A 195 4.59 1.64 4.86
C CYS A 195 6.07 1.96 4.58
N PRO A 196 6.86 0.98 4.13
CA PRO A 196 8.21 1.20 3.61
C PRO A 196 8.21 2.01 2.31
N GLY A 197 9.32 2.70 2.03
CA GLY A 197 9.53 3.44 0.80
C GLY A 197 10.91 4.08 0.71
N ASP A 198 11.19 4.72 -0.43
CA ASP A 198 12.44 5.42 -0.75
C ASP A 198 12.44 6.86 -0.19
N TYR A 199 11.97 7.04 1.04
CA TYR A 199 11.94 8.35 1.68
C TYR A 199 13.34 8.88 2.03
N THR A 200 14.32 7.98 2.14
CA THR A 200 15.75 8.31 2.29
C THR A 200 16.57 7.45 1.30
N PRO A 201 17.84 7.78 1.01
CA PRO A 201 18.66 7.01 0.06
C PRO A 201 18.82 5.52 0.39
N SER A 202 18.74 5.13 1.67
CA SER A 202 18.81 3.73 2.11
C SER A 202 17.45 3.06 2.26
N GLY A 203 16.36 3.74 1.91
CA GLY A 203 15.01 3.37 2.27
C GLY A 203 14.66 3.76 3.71
N HIS A 204 13.37 3.91 3.99
CA HIS A 204 12.83 4.27 5.29
C HIS A 204 11.42 3.68 5.46
N ILE A 205 10.97 3.60 6.71
CA ILE A 205 9.68 3.00 7.06
C ILE A 205 8.91 3.98 7.94
N ILE A 206 7.65 4.23 7.59
CA ILE A 206 6.74 5.13 8.30
C ILE A 206 5.46 4.40 8.72
N VAL A 207 4.66 5.00 9.60
CA VAL A 207 3.31 4.50 9.93
C VAL A 207 2.25 5.39 9.31
N LEU A 208 1.33 4.80 8.56
CA LEU A 208 0.10 5.45 8.14
C LEU A 208 -0.95 5.24 9.24
N SER A 209 -1.47 6.34 9.77
CA SER A 209 -2.49 6.37 10.81
C SER A 209 -3.84 6.86 10.28
N GLY A 210 -3.95 7.20 8.99
CA GLY A 210 -5.17 7.72 8.43
C GLY A 210 -5.00 8.25 7.02
N TYR A 211 -6.04 8.91 6.52
CA TYR A 211 -6.05 9.63 5.25
C TYR A 211 -7.16 10.69 5.26
N ASN A 212 -6.99 11.72 4.44
CA ASN A 212 -7.97 12.78 4.22
C ASN A 212 -8.03 13.14 2.72
N SER A 213 -8.61 14.28 2.36
CA SER A 213 -8.68 14.74 0.97
C SER A 213 -7.32 15.11 0.36
N GLU A 214 -6.32 15.41 1.17
CA GLU A 214 -5.00 15.93 0.74
C GLU A 214 -3.94 14.83 0.67
N GLY A 215 -4.03 13.80 1.52
CA GLY A 215 -3.02 12.75 1.58
C GLY A 215 -3.27 11.70 2.66
N PHE A 216 -2.19 10.99 3.00
CA PHE A 216 -2.16 10.06 4.13
C PHE A 216 -1.70 10.79 5.39
N ILE A 217 -2.29 10.43 6.54
CA ILE A 217 -1.87 10.91 7.86
C ILE A 217 -0.76 9.99 8.36
N VAL A 218 0.40 10.55 8.66
CA VAL A 218 1.64 9.81 8.90
C VAL A 218 2.20 10.07 10.31
N GLN A 219 2.69 9.01 10.95
CA GLN A 219 3.66 9.09 12.04
C GLN A 219 5.02 8.66 11.47
N ASP A 220 5.88 9.62 11.20
CA ASP A 220 7.19 9.40 10.59
C ASP A 220 8.27 9.43 11.67
N PRO A 221 8.87 8.28 12.03
CA PRO A 221 9.78 8.21 13.17
C PRO A 221 11.05 9.02 12.99
N ASN A 222 11.35 9.53 11.79
CA ASN A 222 12.56 10.29 11.49
C ASN A 222 12.33 11.81 11.37
N GLY A 223 11.10 12.30 11.57
CA GLY A 223 10.74 13.72 11.42
C GLY A 223 9.94 14.00 10.16
N GLU A 224 9.87 15.28 9.77
CA GLU A 224 9.10 15.69 8.59
C GLU A 224 9.95 15.64 7.34
N ILE A 225 9.39 15.02 6.29
CA ILE A 225 9.99 15.00 4.97
C ILE A 225 9.64 16.27 4.19
N PHE A 226 10.64 16.82 3.52
CA PHE A 226 10.50 17.85 2.51
C PHE A 226 10.83 17.25 1.16
N TRP A 227 9.87 17.32 0.25
CA TRP A 227 9.98 16.70 -1.07
C TRP A 227 9.41 17.61 -2.15
N SER A 228 10.08 17.60 -3.31
CA SER A 228 9.56 18.19 -4.54
C SER A 228 9.91 17.31 -5.73
N PRO A 229 9.06 17.25 -6.78
CA PRO A 229 9.33 16.45 -7.96
C PRO A 229 10.71 16.75 -8.57
N GLY A 230 11.52 15.71 -8.75
CA GLY A 230 12.85 15.82 -9.36
C GLY A 230 14.00 16.19 -8.40
N ASN A 231 13.73 16.34 -7.11
CA ASN A 231 14.75 16.54 -6.08
C ASN A 231 14.75 15.37 -5.09
N ASP A 232 15.93 15.06 -4.54
CA ASP A 232 16.04 14.10 -3.45
C ASP A 232 15.31 14.64 -2.21
N PRO A 233 14.51 13.83 -1.52
CA PRO A 233 13.87 14.24 -0.29
C PRO A 233 14.91 14.52 0.80
N PHE A 234 14.63 15.49 1.67
CA PHE A 234 15.40 15.71 2.89
C PHE A 234 14.47 15.75 4.10
N TYR A 235 15.05 15.52 5.29
CA TYR A 235 14.31 15.49 6.54
C TYR A 235 14.70 16.67 7.43
N GLU A 236 13.70 17.20 8.11
CA GLU A 236 13.91 17.98 9.32
C GLU A 236 13.46 17.12 10.51
N HIS A 237 14.45 16.70 11.29
CA HIS A 237 14.27 15.85 12.46
C HIS A 237 13.61 16.60 13.61
N ASN A 238 12.99 15.86 14.53
CA ASN A 238 12.55 16.44 15.79
C ASN A 238 13.73 17.10 16.51
N SER A 239 13.44 18.18 17.22
CA SER A 239 14.42 18.91 18.01
C SER A 239 13.81 19.32 19.35
N ALA A 240 14.63 19.81 20.28
CA ALA A 240 14.11 20.37 21.53
C ALA A 240 13.11 21.53 21.31
N ALA A 241 13.23 22.27 20.20
CA ALA A 241 12.32 23.35 19.85
C ALA A 241 11.04 22.82 19.16
N GLU A 242 11.15 21.75 18.40
CA GLU A 242 10.06 21.13 17.64
C GLU A 242 10.07 19.60 17.87
N PRO A 243 9.58 19.11 19.01
CA PRO A 243 9.76 17.71 19.43
C PRO A 243 8.80 16.73 18.76
N HIS A 244 7.94 17.19 17.86
CA HIS A 244 6.85 16.40 17.25
C HIS A 244 6.73 16.63 15.74
N ARG A 245 7.82 16.96 15.05
CA ARG A 245 7.82 17.18 13.60
C ARG A 245 7.34 15.95 12.85
N GLY A 246 7.70 14.76 13.29
CA GLY A 246 7.26 13.50 12.68
C GLY A 246 5.80 13.11 12.97
N ALA A 247 5.07 13.86 13.80
CA ALA A 247 3.79 13.44 14.32
C ALA A 247 2.61 14.00 13.51
N ASN A 248 1.68 13.12 13.12
CA ASN A 248 0.41 13.47 12.46
C ASN A 248 0.54 14.33 11.19
N LEU A 249 1.62 14.13 10.44
CA LEU A 249 1.88 14.82 9.18
C LEU A 249 0.86 14.41 8.11
N THR A 250 0.61 15.28 7.14
CA THR A 250 -0.14 14.90 5.93
C THR A 250 0.81 14.80 4.75
N TYR A 251 1.15 13.58 4.36
CA TYR A 251 1.95 13.33 3.17
C TYR A 251 1.02 13.19 1.96
N SER A 252 1.23 14.06 0.96
CA SER A 252 0.37 14.12 -0.22
C SER A 252 0.34 12.79 -0.97
N TYR A 253 -0.76 12.52 -1.67
CA TYR A 253 -0.87 11.31 -2.49
C TYR A 253 0.22 11.22 -3.55
N ASP A 254 0.67 12.35 -4.11
CA ASP A 254 1.75 12.37 -5.11
C ASP A 254 3.11 12.01 -4.49
N LEU A 255 3.41 12.53 -3.30
CA LEU A 255 4.61 12.17 -2.55
C LEU A 255 4.60 10.67 -2.26
N MET A 256 3.49 10.15 -1.73
CA MET A 256 3.36 8.75 -1.37
C MET A 256 3.43 7.84 -2.59
N ASN A 257 2.79 8.19 -3.70
CA ASN A 257 2.87 7.44 -4.96
C ASN A 257 4.27 7.48 -5.59
N THR A 258 5.07 8.51 -5.29
CA THR A 258 6.45 8.62 -5.77
C THR A 258 7.42 7.83 -4.89
N LEU A 259 7.36 8.02 -3.57
CA LEU A 259 8.37 7.52 -2.64
C LEU A 259 8.02 6.15 -2.06
N ALA A 260 6.75 5.84 -1.79
CA ALA A 260 6.35 4.51 -1.32
C ALA A 260 6.13 3.52 -2.49
N GLY A 261 6.00 4.05 -3.70
CA GLY A 261 5.74 3.30 -4.93
C GLY A 261 4.34 3.57 -5.49
N PRO A 262 4.15 3.29 -6.79
CA PRO A 262 2.87 3.52 -7.44
C PRO A 262 1.82 2.50 -6.99
N ASN A 263 0.54 2.84 -7.14
CA ASN A 263 -0.58 1.96 -6.81
C ASN A 263 -0.38 0.52 -7.34
N GLY A 264 -0.54 -0.49 -6.47
CA GLY A 264 -0.32 -1.91 -6.82
C GLY A 264 1.14 -2.36 -6.72
N ARG A 265 2.06 -1.44 -6.37
CA ARG A 265 3.48 -1.70 -6.12
C ARG A 265 3.95 -1.01 -4.83
N VAL A 266 3.03 -0.83 -3.88
CA VAL A 266 3.33 -0.27 -2.56
C VAL A 266 3.72 -1.39 -1.62
N TRP A 267 4.84 -1.22 -0.92
CA TRP A 267 5.22 -2.12 0.17
C TRP A 267 4.41 -1.76 1.40
N ALA A 268 3.80 -2.74 2.04
CA ALA A 268 2.94 -2.50 3.20
C ALA A 268 2.91 -3.70 4.14
N HIS A 269 2.92 -3.42 5.43
CA HIS A 269 2.48 -4.35 6.47
C HIS A 269 1.06 -4.01 6.90
N PHE A 270 0.22 -5.03 7.02
CA PHE A 270 -1.17 -4.93 7.47
C PHE A 270 -1.35 -5.57 8.86
N PRO A 271 -0.84 -4.93 9.93
CA PRO A 271 -1.01 -5.44 11.28
C PRO A 271 -2.46 -5.30 11.74
N ARG A 272 -2.97 -6.30 12.45
CA ARG A 272 -4.29 -6.29 13.10
C ARG A 272 -4.32 -7.23 14.29
N LYS A 273 -5.33 -7.06 15.13
CA LYS A 273 -5.61 -7.95 16.28
C LYS A 273 -6.66 -8.99 15.92
#